data_AF-A0A9D0VDF7-F1
#
_entry.id   AF-A0A9D0VDF7-F1
#
_cell.length_a   1.000
_cell.length_b   1.000
_cell.length_c   1.000
_cell.angle_alpha   90.00
_cell.angle_beta   90.00
_cell.angle_gamma   90.00
#
_symmetry.space_group_name_H-M   'P 1'
#
loop_
_entity.id
_entity.type
_entity.pdbx_description
1 polymer ?
#
loop_
_entity_poly.entity_id
_entity_poly.type
_entity_poly.pdbx_seq_one_letter_code
_entity_poly.pdbx_strand_id
1 'polypeptide(L)'
;MGVWLLTAGVVWASDCPERTEILAELELAVQEGRFEEADVERTRLVEAFGCGAAAGSETLARMWLAEAVILSSFGDEDGADDALKAAGRIAPDLWLDAYGPAFQARWFEAQASEVLPGRLRLQPMPEGHVALIDGEVTELPGFVPSGLHVTQVGPSPNNIAFAKEVFLLPDQDLVVRTLFSGRTTGGGSEGLPTLLVVGGVTALGAITTAGLAVGWNERMRNAQTQPELDAAFRTQRVFGATSYTLMATTALSVGLHVAL
;
A
#
# COMPACT_ATOMS: atom_id res chain seq x y z
N MET A 1 24.27 -51.50 -10.40
CA MET A 1 24.68 -50.12 -10.77
C MET A 1 23.44 -49.25 -10.73
N GLY A 2 23.27 -48.46 -9.67
CA GLY A 2 22.09 -47.61 -9.47
C GLY A 2 22.39 -46.17 -9.89
N VAL A 3 21.65 -45.67 -10.88
CA VAL A 3 21.73 -44.29 -11.35
C VAL A 3 20.90 -43.43 -10.40
N TRP A 4 21.57 -42.62 -9.58
CA TRP A 4 20.92 -41.57 -8.79
C TRP A 4 20.69 -40.35 -9.68
N LEU A 5 19.45 -40.15 -10.11
CA LEU A 5 18.98 -38.92 -10.75
C LEU A 5 18.91 -37.82 -9.68
N LEU A 6 19.96 -37.00 -9.61
CA LEU A 6 19.93 -35.72 -8.92
C LEU A 6 19.03 -34.77 -9.73
N THR A 7 17.74 -34.75 -9.41
CA THR A 7 16.85 -33.65 -9.80
C THR A 7 17.29 -32.41 -9.03
N ALA A 8 18.16 -31.60 -9.65
CA ALA A 8 18.43 -30.26 -9.20
C ALA A 8 17.11 -29.47 -9.26
N GLY A 9 16.47 -29.29 -8.12
CA GLY A 9 15.32 -28.40 -7.99
C GLY A 9 15.77 -26.99 -8.29
N VAL A 10 15.39 -26.47 -9.46
CA VAL A 10 15.51 -25.05 -9.76
C VAL A 10 14.56 -24.33 -8.82
N VAL A 11 15.10 -23.75 -7.75
CA VAL A 11 14.36 -22.79 -6.94
C VAL A 11 14.18 -21.57 -7.83
N TRP A 12 12.96 -21.39 -8.35
CA TRP A 12 12.56 -20.15 -8.97
C TRP A 12 12.53 -19.12 -7.85
N ALA A 13 13.64 -18.38 -7.69
CA ALA A 13 13.55 -17.07 -7.08
C ALA A 13 12.52 -16.33 -7.94
N SER A 14 11.32 -16.10 -7.40
CA SER A 14 10.37 -15.21 -8.06
C SER A 14 11.07 -13.85 -8.14
N ASP A 15 11.50 -13.48 -9.33
CA ASP A 15 12.19 -12.21 -9.56
C ASP A 15 11.29 -11.09 -9.06
N CYS A 16 11.67 -10.44 -7.95
CA CYS A 16 10.94 -9.29 -7.44
C CYS A 16 11.01 -8.19 -8.51
N PRO A 17 9.91 -7.47 -8.78
CA PRO A 17 9.95 -6.35 -9.70
C PRO A 17 11.00 -5.31 -9.28
N GLU A 18 11.78 -4.81 -10.23
CA GLU A 18 12.80 -3.80 -9.99
C GLU A 18 12.16 -2.44 -9.68
N ARG A 19 12.02 -2.13 -8.39
CA ARG A 19 11.35 -0.92 -7.88
C ARG A 19 11.94 0.38 -8.43
N THR A 20 13.24 0.41 -8.69
CA THR A 20 13.90 1.60 -9.25
C THR A 20 13.49 1.86 -10.69
N GLU A 21 13.22 0.82 -11.47
CA GLU A 21 12.72 0.94 -12.84
C GLU A 21 11.28 1.46 -12.82
N ILE A 22 10.40 0.84 -12.03
CA ILE A 22 8.99 1.26 -11.90
C ILE A 22 8.89 2.71 -11.40
N LEU A 23 9.71 3.11 -10.42
CA LEU A 23 9.75 4.50 -9.95
C LEU A 23 10.20 5.46 -11.06
N ALA A 24 11.19 5.09 -11.87
CA ALA A 24 11.63 5.93 -12.99
C ALA A 24 10.53 6.05 -14.07
N GLU A 25 9.80 4.98 -14.36
CA GLU A 25 8.65 4.99 -15.27
C GLU A 25 7.52 5.87 -14.74
N LEU A 26 7.18 5.75 -13.45
CA LEU A 26 6.23 6.62 -12.75
C LEU A 26 6.59 8.09 -12.89
N GLU A 27 7.82 8.46 -12.55
CA GLU A 27 8.27 9.85 -12.60
C GLU A 27 8.29 10.41 -14.02
N LEU A 28 8.69 9.61 -15.01
CA LEU A 28 8.65 10.00 -16.41
C LEU A 28 7.20 10.24 -16.87
N ALA A 29 6.28 9.35 -16.53
CA ALA A 29 4.86 9.50 -16.86
C ALA A 29 4.26 10.78 -16.26
N VAL A 30 4.59 11.11 -15.00
CA VAL A 30 4.18 12.38 -14.37
C VAL A 30 4.77 13.58 -15.11
N GLN A 31 6.05 13.57 -15.47
CA GLN A 31 6.71 14.68 -16.18
C GLN A 31 6.14 14.91 -17.57
N GLU A 32 5.68 13.86 -18.25
CA GLU A 32 5.07 13.93 -19.57
C GLU A 32 3.55 14.20 -19.53
N GLY A 33 2.97 14.34 -18.34
CA GLY A 33 1.53 14.57 -18.15
C GLY A 33 0.66 13.35 -18.49
N ARG A 34 1.24 12.14 -18.49
CA ARG A 34 0.55 10.86 -18.71
C ARG A 34 0.00 10.32 -17.39
N PHE A 35 -0.91 11.07 -16.75
CA PHE A 35 -1.32 10.82 -15.36
C PHE A 35 -2.05 9.49 -15.15
N GLU A 36 -2.82 9.01 -16.12
CA GLU A 36 -3.45 7.68 -16.03
C GLU A 36 -2.42 6.54 -16.05
N GLU A 37 -1.34 6.68 -16.82
CA GLU A 37 -0.24 5.72 -16.84
C GLU A 37 0.59 5.81 -15.56
N ALA A 38 0.82 7.02 -15.08
CA ALA A 38 1.48 7.25 -13.80
C ALA A 38 0.72 6.59 -12.63
N ASP A 39 -0.61 6.65 -12.59
CA ASP A 39 -1.41 5.98 -11.56
C ASP A 39 -1.26 4.44 -11.59
N VAL A 40 -1.15 3.86 -12.80
CA VAL A 40 -0.87 2.43 -12.97
C VAL A 40 0.51 2.07 -12.44
N GLU A 41 1.56 2.82 -12.80
CA GLU A 41 2.93 2.55 -12.31
C GLU A 41 3.07 2.81 -10.81
N ARG A 42 2.36 3.80 -10.26
CA ARG A 42 2.28 4.03 -8.81
C ARG A 42 1.69 2.81 -8.10
N THR A 43 0.59 2.27 -8.62
CA THR A 43 -0.03 1.05 -8.05
C THR A 43 0.95 -0.13 -8.09
N ARG A 44 1.61 -0.34 -9.23
CA ARG A 44 2.62 -1.39 -9.40
C ARG A 44 3.82 -1.21 -8.47
N LEU A 45 4.24 0.03 -8.20
CA LEU A 45 5.33 0.34 -7.27
C LEU A 45 4.96 -0.03 -5.84
N VAL A 46 3.74 0.29 -5.39
CA VAL A 46 3.26 -0.08 -4.05
C VAL A 46 3.18 -1.60 -3.89
N GLU A 47 2.73 -2.32 -4.92
CA GLU A 47 2.77 -3.79 -4.91
C GLU A 47 4.20 -4.32 -4.82
N ALA A 48 5.14 -3.72 -5.56
CA ALA A 48 6.55 -4.11 -5.56
C ALA A 48 7.23 -3.89 -4.19
N PHE A 49 6.75 -2.98 -3.34
CA PHE A 49 7.24 -2.83 -1.97
C PHE A 49 7.01 -4.07 -1.09
N GLY A 50 6.10 -4.96 -1.49
CA GLY A 50 5.85 -6.23 -0.80
C GLY A 50 6.87 -7.33 -1.08
N CYS A 51 7.92 -7.06 -1.85
CA CYS A 51 8.93 -8.03 -2.28
C CYS A 51 10.36 -7.48 -2.13
N GLY A 52 11.29 -8.31 -1.65
CA GLY A 52 12.72 -7.97 -1.63
C GLY A 52 13.11 -7.04 -0.48
N ALA A 53 14.11 -6.18 -0.66
CA ALA A 53 14.53 -5.26 0.40
C ALA A 53 13.43 -4.22 0.72
N ALA A 54 13.44 -3.65 1.91
CA ALA A 54 12.55 -2.55 2.29
C ALA A 54 12.73 -1.35 1.36
N ALA A 55 11.70 -0.53 1.21
CA ALA A 55 11.81 0.72 0.49
C ALA A 55 12.46 1.74 1.43
N GLY A 56 13.51 2.40 0.95
CA GLY A 56 14.12 3.50 1.70
C GLY A 56 13.22 4.73 1.69
N SER A 57 13.39 5.60 2.69
CA SER A 57 12.60 6.83 2.83
C SER A 57 12.68 7.73 1.59
N GLU A 58 13.82 7.76 0.89
CA GLU A 58 13.96 8.50 -0.38
C GLU A 58 13.04 7.94 -1.49
N THR A 59 13.03 6.62 -1.70
CA THR A 59 12.15 5.97 -2.70
C THR A 59 10.69 6.23 -2.38
N LEU A 60 10.30 6.13 -1.11
CA LEU A 60 8.95 6.41 -0.66
C LEU A 60 8.58 7.89 -0.84
N ALA A 61 9.49 8.81 -0.54
CA ALA A 61 9.24 10.24 -0.69
C ALA A 61 9.05 10.62 -2.16
N ARG A 62 9.84 10.05 -3.06
CA ARG A 62 9.69 10.25 -4.51
C ARG A 62 8.35 9.74 -5.02
N MET A 63 7.91 8.56 -4.57
CA MET A 63 6.56 8.05 -4.87
C MET A 63 5.48 9.04 -4.38
N TRP A 64 5.59 9.53 -3.15
CA TRP A 64 4.61 10.48 -2.59
C TRP A 64 4.58 11.81 -3.32
N LEU A 65 5.74 12.34 -3.75
CA LEU A 65 5.80 13.54 -4.58
C LEU A 65 5.13 13.30 -5.95
N ALA A 66 5.37 12.16 -6.59
CA ALA A 66 4.71 11.79 -7.85
C ALA A 66 3.20 11.68 -7.67
N GLU A 67 2.75 11.02 -6.60
CA GLU A 67 1.34 10.87 -6.26
C GLU A 67 0.64 12.20 -6.01
N ALA A 68 1.30 13.15 -5.34
CA ALA A 68 0.72 14.48 -5.16
C ALA A 68 0.38 15.16 -6.48
N VAL A 69 1.26 15.03 -7.49
CA VAL A 69 1.02 15.57 -8.83
C VAL A 69 -0.12 14.84 -9.54
N ILE A 70 -0.18 13.51 -9.41
CA ILE A 70 -1.28 12.69 -9.96
C ILE A 70 -2.63 13.08 -9.33
N LEU A 71 -2.70 13.21 -8.01
CA LEU A 71 -3.93 13.53 -7.30
C LEU A 71 -4.44 14.93 -7.65
N SER A 72 -3.55 15.93 -7.68
CA SER A 72 -3.93 17.30 -8.07
C SER A 72 -4.35 17.39 -9.54
N SER A 73 -3.75 16.61 -10.45
CA SER A 73 -4.20 16.59 -11.86
C SER A 73 -5.61 16.04 -12.03
N PHE A 74 -6.04 15.14 -11.13
CA PHE A 74 -7.42 14.66 -11.02
C PHE A 74 -8.33 15.52 -10.12
N GLY A 75 -7.84 16.67 -9.64
CA GLY A 75 -8.59 17.62 -8.81
C GLY A 75 -8.75 17.21 -7.34
N ASP A 76 -7.98 16.23 -6.85
CA ASP A 76 -7.93 15.83 -5.44
C ASP A 76 -6.83 16.58 -4.70
N GLU A 77 -7.11 17.85 -4.41
CA GLU A 77 -6.14 18.76 -3.79
C GLU A 77 -5.80 18.37 -2.34
N ASP A 78 -6.79 17.87 -1.62
CA ASP A 78 -6.66 17.37 -0.26
C ASP A 78 -5.74 16.15 -0.20
N GLY A 79 -5.95 15.16 -1.08
CA GLY A 79 -5.08 14.00 -1.19
C GLY A 79 -3.67 14.38 -1.63
N ALA A 80 -3.55 15.36 -2.53
CA ALA A 80 -2.25 15.88 -2.94
C ALA A 80 -1.47 16.50 -1.77
N ASP A 81 -2.12 17.29 -0.93
CA ASP A 81 -1.50 17.89 0.26
C ASP A 81 -1.10 16.83 1.29
N ASP A 82 -1.93 15.80 1.49
CA ASP A 82 -1.61 14.65 2.36
C ASP A 82 -0.36 13.90 1.86
N ALA A 83 -0.22 13.71 0.53
CA ALA A 83 0.94 13.07 -0.08
C ALA A 83 2.21 13.94 0.01
N LEU A 84 2.10 15.25 -0.23
CA LEU A 84 3.22 16.19 -0.03
C LEU A 84 3.70 16.19 1.43
N LYS A 85 2.77 16.16 2.39
CA LYS A 85 3.07 16.08 3.81
C LYS A 85 3.78 14.76 4.16
N ALA A 86 3.36 13.65 3.56
CA ALA A 86 4.03 12.36 3.73
C ALA A 86 5.46 12.37 3.16
N ALA A 87 5.66 12.90 1.95
CA ALA A 87 6.98 13.04 1.35
C ALA A 87 7.94 13.87 2.23
N GLY A 88 7.49 15.06 2.64
CA GLY A 88 8.30 15.96 3.46
C GLY A 88 8.59 15.43 4.87
N ARG A 89 7.68 14.64 5.45
CA ARG A 89 7.92 13.99 6.74
C ARG A 89 9.08 13.00 6.69
N ILE A 90 9.21 12.23 5.62
CA ILE A 90 10.14 11.10 5.54
C ILE A 90 11.46 11.45 4.83
N ALA A 91 11.46 12.50 4.00
CA ALA A 91 12.65 13.06 3.37
C ALA A 91 12.51 14.60 3.23
N PRO A 92 12.71 15.36 4.32
CA PRO A 92 12.45 16.81 4.35
C PRO A 92 13.38 17.64 3.45
N ASP A 93 14.52 17.08 3.06
CA ASP A 93 15.50 17.72 2.17
C ASP A 93 15.34 17.29 0.70
N LEU A 94 14.37 16.40 0.40
CA LEU A 94 14.19 15.84 -0.94
C LEU A 94 13.10 16.57 -1.72
N TRP A 95 13.52 17.32 -2.73
CA TRP A 95 12.64 17.93 -3.72
C TRP A 95 13.10 17.57 -5.14
N LEU A 96 12.14 17.35 -6.05
CA LEU A 96 12.39 17.10 -7.47
C LEU A 96 11.98 18.34 -8.28
N ASP A 97 12.96 19.08 -8.82
CA ASP A 97 12.73 20.30 -9.61
C ASP A 97 11.79 20.09 -10.81
N ALA A 98 11.71 18.85 -11.30
CA ALA A 98 10.84 18.46 -12.41
C ALA A 98 9.33 18.70 -12.14
N TYR A 99 8.90 18.73 -10.87
CA TYR A 99 7.50 18.99 -10.50
C TYR A 99 7.15 20.48 -10.41
N GLY A 100 8.16 21.35 -10.58
CA GLY A 100 7.98 22.79 -10.71
C GLY A 100 7.77 23.55 -9.40
N PRO A 101 7.98 24.88 -9.42
CA PRO A 101 8.03 25.70 -8.21
C PRO A 101 6.68 25.84 -7.49
N ALA A 102 5.56 25.65 -8.19
CA ALA A 102 4.24 25.73 -7.57
C ALA A 102 3.99 24.59 -6.58
N PHE A 103 4.30 23.34 -6.96
CA PHE A 103 4.24 22.21 -6.03
C PHE A 103 5.31 22.30 -4.95
N GLN A 104 6.49 22.84 -5.28
CA GLN A 104 7.54 23.05 -4.27
C GLN A 104 7.06 23.95 -3.13
N ALA A 105 6.37 25.05 -3.45
CA ALA A 105 5.82 25.94 -2.44
C ALA A 105 4.78 25.23 -1.55
N ARG A 106 3.88 24.45 -2.16
CA ARG A 106 2.89 23.64 -1.42
C ARG A 106 3.56 22.58 -0.54
N TRP A 107 4.63 21.95 -1.02
CA TRP A 107 5.38 20.96 -0.24
C TRP A 107 6.02 21.56 1.00
N PHE A 108 6.61 22.77 0.89
CA PHE A 108 7.12 23.50 2.06
C PHE A 108 6.00 23.88 3.05
N GLU A 109 4.83 24.28 2.55
CA GLU A 109 3.67 24.60 3.40
C GLU A 109 3.12 23.36 4.11
N ALA A 110 2.97 22.24 3.38
CA ALA A 110 2.48 20.98 3.91
C ALA A 110 3.36 20.44 5.05
N GLN A 111 4.68 20.61 4.94
CA GLN A 111 5.65 20.23 5.98
C GLN A 111 5.53 21.03 7.28
N ALA A 112 5.12 22.29 7.20
CA ALA A 112 4.96 23.15 8.37
C ALA A 112 3.72 22.80 9.21
N SER A 113 2.82 21.99 8.67
CA SER A 113 1.57 21.63 9.33
C SER A 113 1.80 20.70 10.51
N GLU A 114 1.19 21.03 11.65
CA GLU A 114 1.21 20.17 12.84
C GLU A 114 0.68 18.77 12.50
N VAL A 115 1.30 17.75 13.12
CA VAL A 115 0.91 16.36 12.93
C VAL A 115 0.67 15.73 14.29
N LEU A 116 -0.58 15.44 14.58
CA LEU A 116 -0.96 14.71 15.78
C LEU A 116 -0.66 13.22 15.59
N PRO A 117 -0.26 12.49 16.64
CA PRO A 117 0.02 11.07 16.52
C PRO A 117 -1.26 10.24 16.38
N GLY A 118 -1.15 9.12 15.69
CA GLY A 118 -2.08 7.99 15.78
C GLY A 118 -1.33 6.73 16.21
N ARG A 119 -2.06 5.66 16.50
CA ARG A 119 -1.51 4.35 16.89
C ARG A 119 -1.69 3.35 15.76
N LEU A 120 -0.60 2.70 15.34
CA LEU A 120 -0.61 1.70 14.29
C LEU A 120 -0.32 0.30 14.85
N ARG A 121 -1.10 -0.69 14.39
CA ARG A 121 -0.95 -2.12 14.70
C ARG A 121 -0.97 -2.94 13.43
N LEU A 122 -0.18 -4.01 13.40
CA LEU A 122 -0.20 -5.03 12.35
C LEU A 122 -0.72 -6.35 12.92
N GLN A 123 -1.68 -6.99 12.24
CA GLN A 123 -2.27 -8.26 12.71
C GLN A 123 -2.62 -9.23 11.57
N PRO A 124 -2.18 -10.50 11.65
CA PRO A 124 -1.22 -11.05 12.60
C PRO A 124 0.23 -10.64 12.26
N MET A 125 1.03 -10.27 13.26
CA MET A 125 2.47 -10.12 13.07
C MET A 125 3.13 -11.50 13.24
N PRO A 126 3.75 -12.09 12.20
CA PRO A 126 4.40 -13.39 12.37
C PRO A 126 5.62 -13.27 13.29
N GLU A 127 5.90 -14.33 14.05
CA GLU A 127 7.08 -14.36 14.93
C GLU A 127 8.38 -14.16 14.14
N GLY A 128 9.31 -13.41 14.72
CA GLY A 128 10.61 -13.10 14.10
C GLY A 128 10.57 -12.14 12.91
N HIS A 129 9.41 -11.57 12.57
CA HIS A 129 9.32 -10.55 11.52
C HIS A 129 9.57 -9.15 12.08
N VAL A 130 10.09 -8.27 11.22
CA VAL A 130 10.22 -6.84 11.48
C VAL A 130 9.09 -6.08 10.79
N ALA A 131 8.65 -5.00 11.42
CA ALA A 131 7.76 -4.03 10.80
C ALA A 131 8.55 -2.77 10.48
N LEU A 132 8.32 -2.21 9.30
CA LEU A 132 8.83 -0.91 8.92
C LEU A 132 7.66 0.01 8.57
N ILE A 133 7.72 1.24 9.05
CA ILE A 133 6.78 2.30 8.69
C ILE A 133 7.61 3.38 8.03
N ASP A 134 7.26 3.76 6.81
CA ASP A 134 7.97 4.79 6.04
C ASP A 134 9.48 4.51 5.86
N GLY A 135 9.84 3.22 5.78
CA GLY A 135 11.22 2.76 5.63
C GLY A 135 11.99 2.58 6.95
N GLU A 136 11.40 2.94 8.09
CA GLU A 136 12.05 2.84 9.40
C GLU A 136 11.53 1.65 10.21
N VAL A 137 12.45 0.86 10.79
CA VAL A 137 12.10 -0.25 11.69
C VAL A 137 11.36 0.30 12.90
N THR A 138 10.13 -0.16 13.10
CA THR A 138 9.22 0.36 14.12
C THR A 138 8.72 -0.74 15.04
N GLU A 139 8.77 -0.50 16.35
CA GLU A 139 8.16 -1.39 17.35
C GLU A 139 6.63 -1.24 17.33
N LEU A 140 5.92 -2.37 17.37
CA LEU A 140 4.46 -2.40 17.30
C LEU A 140 3.83 -2.97 18.58
N PRO A 141 2.69 -2.43 19.05
CA PRO A 141 1.98 -1.24 18.55
C PRO A 141 2.81 0.05 18.68
N GLY A 142 2.90 0.84 17.61
CA GLY A 142 3.69 2.07 17.54
C GLY A 142 2.83 3.32 17.43
N PHE A 143 3.31 4.46 17.94
CA PHE A 143 2.71 5.76 17.66
C PHE A 143 3.47 6.41 16.50
N VAL A 144 2.75 6.77 15.45
CA VAL A 144 3.31 7.46 14.28
C VAL A 144 2.50 8.70 13.98
N PRO A 145 3.09 9.73 13.34
CA PRO A 145 2.34 10.93 12.94
C PRO A 145 1.11 10.56 12.10
N SER A 146 0.00 11.27 12.18
CA SER A 146 -1.15 11.04 11.30
C SER A 146 -0.83 11.35 9.83
N GLY A 147 -1.48 10.64 8.91
CA GLY A 147 -1.40 10.86 7.46
C GLY A 147 -1.19 9.57 6.68
N LEU A 148 -0.70 9.70 5.45
CA LEU A 148 -0.33 8.59 4.57
C LEU A 148 0.97 7.93 5.04
N HIS A 149 1.00 6.60 5.07
CA HIS A 149 2.19 5.80 5.39
C HIS A 149 2.30 4.57 4.50
N VAL A 150 3.53 4.09 4.30
CA VAL A 150 3.76 2.73 3.79
C VAL A 150 4.22 1.83 4.93
N THR A 151 3.45 0.78 5.19
CA THR A 151 3.81 -0.29 6.13
C THR A 151 4.45 -1.44 5.36
N GLN A 152 5.58 -1.95 5.83
CA GLN A 152 6.26 -3.11 5.26
C GLN A 152 6.54 -4.14 6.36
N VAL A 153 6.40 -5.43 6.03
CA VAL A 153 6.65 -6.52 6.96
C VAL A 153 7.39 -7.66 6.28
N GLY A 154 8.38 -8.21 6.98
CA GLY A 154 9.06 -9.42 6.54
C GLY A 154 10.06 -9.95 7.55
N PRO A 155 10.73 -11.08 7.28
CA PRO A 155 11.72 -11.66 8.19
C PRO A 155 12.90 -10.75 8.52
N SER A 156 13.23 -9.79 7.65
CA SER A 156 14.26 -8.77 7.89
C SER A 156 14.04 -7.56 6.98
N PRO A 157 14.72 -6.42 7.21
CA PRO A 157 14.67 -5.28 6.28
C PRO A 157 15.13 -5.60 4.85
N ASN A 158 15.86 -6.69 4.63
CA ASN A 158 16.30 -7.12 3.29
C ASN A 158 15.36 -8.15 2.64
N ASN A 159 14.29 -8.55 3.34
CA ASN A 159 13.35 -9.55 2.88
C ASN A 159 11.95 -9.20 3.39
N ILE A 160 11.26 -8.35 2.65
CA ILE A 160 9.87 -7.94 2.82
C ILE A 160 8.99 -8.89 2.03
N ALA A 161 7.88 -9.28 2.65
CA ALA A 161 6.89 -10.20 2.09
C ALA A 161 5.47 -9.61 2.09
N PHE A 162 5.31 -8.41 2.65
CA PHE A 162 4.06 -7.67 2.69
C PHE A 162 4.37 -6.19 2.70
N ALA A 163 3.65 -5.43 1.88
CA ALA A 163 3.58 -3.99 2.00
C ALA A 163 2.14 -3.55 1.84
N LYS A 164 1.80 -2.47 2.54
CA LYS A 164 0.50 -1.83 2.41
C LYS A 164 0.60 -0.37 2.76
N GLU A 165 0.01 0.42 1.90
CA GLU A 165 -0.26 1.81 2.16
C GLU A 165 -1.49 1.99 3.04
N VAL A 166 -1.40 2.93 3.97
CA VAL A 166 -2.46 3.23 4.91
C VAL A 166 -2.58 4.72 5.15
N PHE A 167 -3.78 5.16 5.50
CA PHE A 167 -4.05 6.50 6.01
C PHE A 167 -4.41 6.41 7.49
N LEU A 168 -3.65 7.09 8.34
CA LEU A 168 -3.82 7.10 9.79
C LEU A 168 -4.38 8.45 10.25
N LEU A 169 -5.54 8.45 10.89
CA LEU A 169 -6.10 9.67 11.48
C LEU A 169 -5.48 9.97 12.86
N PRO A 170 -5.49 11.24 13.30
CA PRO A 170 -5.15 11.62 14.67
C PRO A 170 -5.93 10.80 15.71
N ASP A 171 -5.27 10.38 16.78
CA ASP A 171 -5.83 9.60 17.90
C ASP A 171 -6.48 8.26 17.50
N GLN A 172 -6.35 7.85 16.24
CA GLN A 172 -6.89 6.59 15.74
C GLN A 172 -6.01 5.42 16.17
N ASP A 173 -6.63 4.30 16.55
CA ASP A 173 -5.96 3.00 16.65
C ASP A 173 -6.24 2.17 15.38
N LEU A 174 -5.35 2.29 14.40
CA LEU A 174 -5.46 1.61 13.11
C LEU A 174 -4.85 0.21 13.17
N VAL A 175 -5.64 -0.80 12.82
CA VAL A 175 -5.19 -2.19 12.66
C VAL A 175 -5.07 -2.54 11.19
N VAL A 176 -3.85 -2.69 10.71
CA VAL A 176 -3.56 -3.18 9.36
C VAL A 176 -3.56 -4.70 9.39
N ARG A 177 -4.43 -5.31 8.60
CA ARG A 177 -4.50 -6.76 8.46
C ARG A 177 -3.44 -7.24 7.48
N THR A 178 -2.49 -8.00 7.96
CA THR A 178 -1.46 -8.64 7.13
C THR A 178 -2.00 -9.96 6.60
N LEU A 179 -1.89 -10.18 5.29
CA LEU A 179 -2.33 -11.43 4.67
C LEU A 179 -1.19 -12.45 4.64
N PHE A 180 -0.57 -12.71 5.80
CA PHE A 180 0.33 -13.85 5.91
C PHE A 180 -0.54 -15.11 5.89
N SER A 181 -0.63 -15.75 4.73
CA SER A 181 -1.15 -17.11 4.64
C SER A 181 -0.18 -17.99 5.42
N GLY A 182 -0.50 -18.22 6.70
CA GLY A 182 0.19 -19.19 7.52
C GLY A 182 0.10 -20.51 6.79
N ARG A 183 1.15 -20.88 6.07
CA ARG A 183 1.33 -22.23 5.57
C ARG A 183 1.53 -23.06 6.83
N THR A 184 0.43 -23.52 7.43
CA THR A 184 0.46 -24.43 8.57
C THR A 184 1.19 -25.68 8.10
N THR A 185 2.48 -25.74 8.39
CA THR A 185 3.33 -26.91 8.27
C THR A 185 2.97 -27.86 9.41
N GLY A 186 1.76 -28.40 9.38
CA GLY A 186 1.22 -29.19 10.47
C GLY A 186 0.31 -30.29 9.98
N GLY A 187 0.88 -31.50 9.86
CA GLY A 187 0.21 -32.77 10.05
C GLY A 187 -0.73 -33.24 8.93
N GLY A 188 -0.49 -34.45 8.43
CA GLY A 188 -1.36 -35.05 7.43
C GLY A 188 -2.82 -35.11 7.87
N SER A 189 -3.71 -34.66 6.99
CA SER A 189 -5.08 -35.15 6.96
C SER A 189 -5.40 -35.49 5.52
N GLU A 190 -5.71 -36.76 5.28
CA GLU A 190 -6.23 -37.27 4.03
C GLU A 190 -7.47 -36.47 3.60
N GLY A 191 -7.42 -35.92 2.38
CA GLY A 191 -8.56 -35.65 1.51
C GLY A 191 -9.71 -34.78 2.02
N LEU A 192 -9.59 -33.45 1.90
CA LEU A 192 -10.70 -32.54 1.58
C LEU A 192 -10.13 -31.31 0.83
N PRO A 193 -10.83 -30.75 -0.18
CA PRO A 193 -10.26 -29.77 -1.09
C PRO A 193 -10.14 -28.38 -0.44
N THR A 194 -8.91 -28.04 -0.04
CA THR A 194 -8.51 -26.79 0.61
C THR A 194 -8.66 -25.53 -0.28
N LEU A 195 -8.99 -25.70 -1.57
CA LEU A 195 -9.03 -24.63 -2.56
C LEU A 195 -10.26 -23.70 -2.47
N LEU A 196 -11.36 -24.14 -1.84
CA LEU A 196 -12.57 -23.32 -1.66
C LEU A 196 -12.43 -22.22 -0.58
N VAL A 197 -11.45 -22.34 0.31
CA VAL A 197 -11.29 -21.41 1.45
C VAL A 197 -10.57 -20.12 1.03
N VAL A 198 -9.66 -20.18 0.06
CA VAL A 198 -8.85 -19.02 -0.34
C VAL A 198 -9.66 -17.99 -1.13
N GLY A 199 -10.52 -18.43 -2.06
CA GLY A 199 -11.42 -17.52 -2.81
C GLY A 199 -12.58 -16.96 -1.97
N GLY A 200 -13.00 -17.66 -0.91
CA GLY A 200 -14.10 -17.23 -0.04
C GLY A 200 -13.73 -16.07 0.90
N VAL A 201 -12.49 -16.04 1.40
CA VAL A 201 -12.04 -15.02 2.35
C VAL A 201 -11.76 -13.67 1.66
N THR A 202 -11.24 -13.66 0.43
CA THR A 202 -11.05 -12.42 -0.35
C THR A 202 -12.37 -11.83 -0.83
N ALA A 203 -13.33 -12.67 -1.23
CA ALA A 203 -14.69 -12.23 -1.59
C ALA A 203 -15.43 -11.58 -0.39
N LEU A 204 -15.31 -12.13 0.82
CA LEU A 204 -15.88 -11.53 2.03
C LEU A 204 -15.20 -10.21 2.41
N GLY A 205 -13.88 -10.09 2.19
CA GLY A 205 -13.14 -8.83 2.35
C GLY A 205 -13.64 -7.73 1.41
N ALA A 206 -13.85 -8.04 0.13
CA ALA A 206 -14.39 -7.10 -0.85
C ALA A 206 -15.85 -6.70 -0.56
N ILE A 207 -16.68 -7.64 -0.08
CA ILE A 207 -18.08 -7.35 0.30
C ILE A 207 -18.16 -6.45 1.53
N THR A 208 -17.27 -6.64 2.52
CA THR A 208 -17.26 -5.81 3.73
C THR A 208 -16.74 -4.39 3.48
N THR A 209 -15.73 -4.20 2.63
CA THR A 209 -15.28 -2.85 2.21
C THR A 209 -16.31 -2.16 1.32
N ALA A 210 -16.97 -2.87 0.40
CA ALA A 210 -18.08 -2.30 -0.38
C ALA A 210 -19.27 -1.88 0.51
N GLY A 211 -19.62 -2.69 1.53
CA GLY A 211 -20.65 -2.35 2.50
C GLY A 211 -20.33 -1.10 3.33
N LEU A 212 -19.06 -0.93 3.72
CA LEU A 212 -18.59 0.29 4.38
C LEU A 212 -18.64 1.50 3.43
N ALA A 213 -18.23 1.35 2.16
CA ALA A 213 -18.30 2.41 1.16
C ALA A 213 -19.75 2.88 0.91
N VAL A 214 -20.73 1.96 0.95
CA VAL A 214 -22.16 2.31 0.89
C VAL A 214 -22.62 3.04 2.15
N GLY A 215 -22.13 2.67 3.34
CA GLY A 215 -22.40 3.40 4.59
C GLY A 215 -21.88 4.84 4.58
N TRP A 216 -20.83 5.13 3.80
CA TRP A 216 -20.32 6.48 3.62
C TRP A 216 -21.15 7.35 2.67
N ASN A 217 -21.93 6.76 1.75
CA ASN A 217 -22.94 7.50 0.98
C ASN A 217 -23.99 8.17 1.86
N GLU A 218 -24.32 7.56 3.00
CA GLU A 218 -25.26 8.14 3.96
C GLU A 218 -24.63 9.28 4.78
N ARG A 219 -23.33 9.18 5.11
CA ARG A 219 -22.57 10.28 5.74
C ARG A 219 -22.36 11.46 4.80
N MET A 220 -22.05 11.22 3.52
CA MET A 220 -21.96 12.28 2.52
C MET A 220 -23.31 12.97 2.30
N ARG A 221 -24.41 12.20 2.32
CA ARG A 221 -25.76 12.76 2.20
C ARG A 221 -26.20 13.57 3.41
N ASN A 222 -25.62 13.29 4.58
CA ASN A 222 -25.90 13.97 5.85
C ASN A 222 -24.85 15.03 6.22
N ALA A 223 -23.81 15.22 5.41
CA ALA A 223 -22.81 16.24 5.62
C ALA A 223 -23.47 17.62 5.50
N GLN A 224 -23.34 18.45 6.54
CA GLN A 224 -23.92 19.80 6.56
C GLN A 224 -22.92 20.86 6.13
N THR A 225 -21.64 20.48 6.07
CA THR A 225 -20.53 21.35 5.73
C THR A 225 -19.65 20.72 4.66
N GLN A 226 -19.03 21.55 3.82
CA GLN A 226 -18.08 21.09 2.78
C GLN A 226 -16.95 20.20 3.36
N PRO A 227 -16.32 20.56 4.50
CA PRO A 227 -15.25 19.73 5.08
C PRO A 227 -15.70 18.33 5.53
N GLU A 228 -16.94 18.18 6.00
CA GLU A 228 -17.49 16.87 6.34
C GLU A 228 -17.73 16.00 5.10
N LEU A 229 -18.14 16.63 3.99
CA LEU A 229 -18.32 15.96 2.71
C LEU A 229 -16.97 15.50 2.17
N ASP A 230 -15.97 16.37 2.20
CA ASP A 230 -14.61 16.08 1.71
C ASP A 230 -13.95 14.97 2.55
N ALA A 231 -14.10 14.99 3.88
CA ALA A 231 -13.63 13.93 4.77
C ALA A 231 -14.32 12.57 4.51
N ALA A 232 -15.63 12.59 4.24
CA ALA A 232 -16.38 11.39 3.89
C ALA A 232 -15.98 10.85 2.50
N PHE A 233 -15.69 11.74 1.55
CA PHE A 233 -15.22 11.41 0.21
C PHE A 233 -13.81 10.80 0.23
N ARG A 234 -12.87 11.39 0.99
CA ARG A 234 -11.53 10.84 1.24
C ARG A 234 -11.60 9.42 1.77
N THR A 235 -12.45 9.21 2.76
CA THR A 235 -12.63 7.89 3.37
C THR A 235 -13.26 6.90 2.39
N GLN A 236 -14.23 7.33 1.58
CA GLN A 236 -14.82 6.50 0.53
C GLN A 236 -13.80 6.10 -0.53
N ARG A 237 -12.92 7.01 -0.97
CA ARG A 237 -11.86 6.73 -1.95
C ARG A 237 -10.87 5.69 -1.44
N VAL A 238 -10.42 5.80 -0.19
CA VAL A 238 -9.53 4.79 0.43
C VAL A 238 -10.21 3.42 0.44
N PHE A 239 -11.49 3.34 0.80
CA PHE A 239 -12.24 2.07 0.75
C PHE A 239 -12.47 1.57 -0.68
N GLY A 240 -12.73 2.47 -1.62
CA GLY A 240 -12.88 2.19 -3.04
C GLY A 240 -11.62 1.55 -3.62
N ALA A 241 -10.47 2.22 -3.48
CA ALA A 241 -9.17 1.72 -3.91
C ALA A 241 -8.88 0.33 -3.31
N THR A 242 -9.10 0.15 -2.01
CA THR A 242 -8.90 -1.14 -1.32
C THR A 242 -9.82 -2.24 -1.86
N SER A 243 -11.06 -1.89 -2.24
CA SER A 243 -12.02 -2.86 -2.80
C SER A 243 -11.65 -3.31 -4.22
N TYR A 244 -11.11 -2.41 -5.05
CA TYR A 244 -10.65 -2.75 -6.40
C TYR A 244 -9.43 -3.67 -6.38
N THR A 245 -8.46 -3.44 -5.49
CA THR A 245 -7.31 -4.35 -5.33
C THR A 245 -7.74 -5.74 -4.87
N LEU A 246 -8.71 -5.83 -3.95
CA LEU A 246 -9.27 -7.12 -3.50
C LEU A 246 -10.05 -7.84 -4.61
N MET A 247 -10.78 -7.11 -5.46
CA MET A 247 -11.47 -7.69 -6.61
C MET A 247 -10.49 -8.17 -7.70
N ALA A 248 -9.46 -7.38 -8.02
CA ALA A 248 -8.45 -7.73 -9.01
C ALA A 248 -7.65 -8.98 -8.60
N THR A 249 -7.22 -9.05 -7.34
CA THR A 249 -6.55 -10.25 -6.80
C THR A 249 -7.46 -11.48 -6.79
N THR A 250 -8.75 -11.30 -6.49
CA THR A 250 -9.74 -12.39 -6.58
C THR A 250 -9.92 -12.85 -8.02
N ALA A 251 -10.05 -11.93 -8.99
CA ALA A 251 -10.20 -12.26 -10.41
C ALA A 251 -8.97 -12.99 -10.96
N LEU A 252 -7.75 -12.57 -10.60
CA LEU A 252 -6.51 -13.25 -10.98
C LEU A 252 -6.44 -14.66 -10.40
N SER A 253 -6.81 -14.84 -9.13
CA SER A 253 -6.83 -16.17 -8.50
C SER A 253 -7.85 -17.13 -9.13
N VAL A 254 -9.00 -16.62 -9.58
CA VAL A 254 -10.01 -17.41 -10.32
C VAL A 254 -9.55 -17.69 -11.76
N GLY A 255 -8.95 -16.71 -12.43
CA GLY A 255 -8.45 -16.86 -13.80
C GLY A 255 -7.34 -17.91 -13.92
N LEU A 256 -6.40 -17.93 -12.97
CA LEU A 256 -5.36 -18.96 -12.90
C LEU A 256 -5.94 -20.37 -12.66
N HIS A 257 -7.11 -20.46 -12.02
CA HIS A 257 -7.78 -21.74 -11.73
C HIS A 257 -8.50 -22.35 -12.94
N VAL A 258 -8.97 -21.52 -13.88
CA VAL A 258 -9.61 -22.00 -15.12
C VAL A 258 -8.57 -22.42 -16.17
N ALA A 259 -7.35 -21.89 -16.08
CA ALA A 259 -6.28 -22.15 -17.04
C ALA A 259 -5.41 -23.39 -16.73
N LEU A 260 -5.52 -23.97 -15.53
CA LEU A 260 -4.80 -25.19 -15.09
C LEU A 260 -5.73 -26.40 -15.05
#